data_AF-A0A165L5F0-F1
#
_entry.id   AF-A0A165L5F0-F1
#
_cell.length_a   1.000
_cell.length_b   1.000
_cell.length_c   1.000
_cell.angle_alpha   90.00
_cell.angle_beta   90.00
_cell.angle_gamma   90.00
#
_symmetry.space_group_name_H-M   'P 1'
#
loop_
_entity.id
_entity.type
_entity.pdbx_description
1 polymer ?
#
loop_
_entity_poly.entity_id
_entity_poly.type
_entity_poly.pdbx_seq_one_letter_code
_entity_poly.pdbx_strand_id
1 'polypeptide(L)'
;MITGTQTLSTERRFDSVLDEIEKLLQTGNIPKGTTEEEYTTVVAACRENPHEVSDEEIARAIAAVTAATKTDILGALYQLTGRTAEDDFNQYFTPPNVADALHRVGETTRDYFETPEPTVENVSGQSALGMFAREETKSARTDGGQVDSHNTEATVLFDPACGSGRLLLAAARGTENAVCLGWDIERTAARMTALTLSLVGIPGWVIGGNALTMGIREIYRIGADDETTPQCFRSIRPEEAPEMPKTQGYNSDAKTDNTAFIPHEELSYPANNVDDCFTEIERVLRHGVDQTVVNPPFDKCDLNENAIGPLSLSRFDTAHRTVGDHDTKIKSSQRYEWLILENALSYTLPSGAVSLITPTSMLGNPTEKGERQWLMHQAYLDASIELPPATFAPETTTGTSIITFVPRQTDTEDLNVDYQIFMSIAEEVGQNKDGTRLSYTDDAGTITLDTESLPRYYRGHRWLGHDTITLPDDDLYAVLKNHRDMRKKEPA
;
A
#
# COMPACT_ATOMS: atom_id res chain seq x y z
N MET A 1 19.93 20.74 2.31
CA MET A 1 20.20 21.45 1.04
C MET A 1 19.28 21.04 -0.12
N ILE A 2 18.25 20.22 0.13
CA ILE A 2 16.87 20.52 -0.29
C ILE A 2 16.04 20.82 0.98
N THR A 3 16.71 21.43 1.96
CA THR A 3 16.27 21.56 3.36
C THR A 3 16.55 22.98 3.88
N GLY A 4 16.71 23.93 2.96
CA GLY A 4 16.56 25.34 3.31
C GLY A 4 15.06 25.63 3.33
N THR A 5 14.63 26.60 4.13
CA THR A 5 13.27 27.17 4.10
C THR A 5 12.72 27.16 2.68
N GLN A 6 11.60 26.46 2.45
CA GLN A 6 11.04 26.35 1.11
C GLN A 6 10.87 27.75 0.54
N THR A 7 11.59 27.97 -0.55
CA THR A 7 11.35 29.07 -1.47
C THR A 7 10.82 28.43 -2.75
N LEU A 8 10.07 29.17 -3.57
CA LEU A 8 9.63 28.73 -4.91
C LEU A 8 10.74 28.11 -5.78
N SER A 9 12.02 28.30 -5.45
CA SER A 9 13.17 27.67 -6.11
C SER A 9 13.44 26.23 -5.65
N THR A 10 13.01 25.81 -4.45
CA THR A 10 13.27 24.48 -3.88
C THR A 10 12.31 23.43 -4.44
N GLU A 11 11.02 23.76 -4.57
CA GLU A 11 10.04 22.92 -5.26
C GLU A 11 10.42 22.71 -6.73
N ARG A 12 10.78 23.79 -7.43
CA ARG A 12 11.27 23.73 -8.82
C ARG A 12 12.49 22.82 -8.96
N ARG A 13 13.38 22.79 -7.97
CA ARG A 13 14.57 21.93 -7.99
C ARG A 13 14.19 20.45 -7.78
N PHE A 14 13.26 20.15 -6.88
CA PHE A 14 12.79 18.77 -6.70
C PHE A 14 12.13 18.23 -7.96
N ASP A 15 11.24 19.02 -8.59
CA ASP A 15 10.64 18.65 -9.87
C ASP A 15 11.67 18.46 -10.98
N SER A 16 12.69 19.33 -11.04
CA SER A 16 13.79 19.20 -12.01
C SER A 16 14.57 17.90 -11.80
N VAL A 17 14.80 17.49 -10.55
CA VAL A 17 15.42 16.19 -10.23
C VAL A 17 14.53 15.03 -10.69
N LEU A 18 13.20 15.10 -10.48
CA LEU A 18 12.28 14.07 -10.98
C LEU A 18 12.31 13.99 -12.52
N ASP A 19 12.38 15.14 -13.21
CA ASP A 19 12.51 15.21 -14.67
C ASP A 19 13.81 14.54 -15.16
N GLU A 20 14.93 14.76 -14.47
CA GLU A 20 16.20 14.11 -14.80
C GLU A 20 16.16 12.59 -14.54
N ILE A 21 15.54 12.13 -13.45
CA ILE A 21 15.34 10.68 -13.21
C ILE A 21 14.49 10.06 -14.32
N GLU A 22 13.43 10.73 -14.74
CA GLU A 22 12.58 10.28 -15.84
C GLU A 22 13.38 10.16 -17.15
N LYS A 23 14.25 11.12 -17.46
CA LYS A 23 15.15 11.03 -18.64
C LYS A 23 16.12 9.85 -18.53
N LEU A 24 16.66 9.57 -17.35
CA LEU A 24 17.53 8.40 -17.12
C LEU A 24 16.78 7.09 -17.40
N LEU A 25 15.54 6.96 -16.91
CA LEU A 25 14.68 5.81 -17.16
C LEU A 25 14.36 5.66 -18.66
N GLN A 26 13.95 6.75 -19.33
CA GLN A 26 13.60 6.75 -20.75
C GLN A 26 14.79 6.40 -21.67
N THR A 27 16.01 6.76 -21.26
CA THR A 27 17.22 6.47 -22.03
C THR A 27 17.86 5.12 -21.68
N GLY A 28 17.32 4.41 -20.67
CA GLY A 28 17.91 3.16 -20.16
C GLY A 28 19.27 3.34 -19.46
N ASN A 29 19.67 4.59 -19.19
CA ASN A 29 20.97 4.94 -18.61
C ASN A 29 20.93 4.92 -17.07
N ILE A 30 20.35 3.87 -16.50
CA ILE A 30 20.33 3.73 -15.06
C ILE A 30 21.73 3.27 -14.61
N PRO A 31 22.36 3.97 -13.66
CA PRO A 31 23.70 3.60 -13.19
C PRO A 31 23.72 2.15 -12.67
N LYS A 32 24.51 1.29 -13.32
CA LYS A 32 24.73 -0.11 -12.92
C LYS A 32 26.21 -0.35 -12.68
N GLY A 33 26.62 -0.39 -11.41
CA GLY A 33 27.98 -0.75 -10.99
C GLY A 33 28.76 0.40 -10.35
N THR A 34 29.54 0.05 -9.31
CA THR A 34 30.35 0.94 -8.45
C THR A 34 29.65 2.26 -8.05
N THR A 35 28.41 2.12 -7.57
CA THR A 35 27.46 3.18 -7.23
C THR A 35 27.69 3.84 -5.87
N GLU A 36 28.55 3.26 -5.03
CA GLU A 36 28.88 3.78 -3.69
C GLU A 36 29.72 5.06 -3.79
N GLU A 37 30.76 5.08 -4.64
CA GLU A 37 31.63 6.26 -4.83
C GLU A 37 30.87 7.42 -5.47
N GLU A 38 30.01 7.18 -6.47
CA GLU A 38 29.24 8.25 -7.13
C GLU A 38 28.27 8.93 -6.16
N TYR A 39 27.46 8.18 -5.42
CA TYR A 39 26.56 8.81 -4.45
C TYR A 39 27.32 9.46 -3.30
N THR A 40 28.32 8.79 -2.72
CA THR A 40 29.05 9.37 -1.58
C THR A 40 29.79 10.63 -2.01
N THR A 41 30.29 10.69 -3.24
CA THR A 41 30.86 11.89 -3.86
C THR A 41 29.82 12.97 -4.04
N VAL A 42 28.64 12.67 -4.60
CA VAL A 42 27.56 13.66 -4.77
C VAL A 42 27.06 14.18 -3.41
N VAL A 43 26.95 13.33 -2.40
CA VAL A 43 26.56 13.73 -1.04
C VAL A 43 27.65 14.58 -0.39
N ALA A 44 28.93 14.23 -0.56
CA ALA A 44 30.05 15.03 -0.07
C ALA A 44 30.08 16.41 -0.76
N ALA A 45 29.96 16.45 -2.09
CA ALA A 45 29.88 17.67 -2.87
C ALA A 45 28.67 18.53 -2.47
N CYS A 46 27.51 17.90 -2.24
CA CYS A 46 26.33 18.59 -1.70
C CYS A 46 26.63 19.23 -0.36
N ARG A 47 27.32 18.53 0.56
CA ARG A 47 27.67 19.05 1.91
C ARG A 47 28.64 20.22 1.85
N GLU A 48 29.60 20.20 0.92
CA GLU A 48 30.62 21.24 0.79
C GLU A 48 30.09 22.46 0.03
N ASN A 49 29.53 22.27 -1.18
CA ASN A 49 29.07 23.33 -2.07
C ASN A 49 27.74 22.95 -2.78
N PRO A 50 26.58 23.08 -2.12
CA PRO A 50 25.29 22.61 -2.65
C PRO A 50 24.78 23.29 -3.93
N HIS A 51 25.32 24.46 -4.25
CA HIS A 51 24.97 25.23 -5.44
C HIS A 51 25.77 24.79 -6.68
N GLU A 52 26.82 23.98 -6.50
CA GLU A 52 27.67 23.50 -7.58
C GLU A 52 27.24 22.13 -8.10
N VAL A 53 26.41 21.40 -7.35
CA VAL A 53 25.85 20.11 -7.76
C VAL A 53 24.62 20.31 -8.64
N SER A 54 24.69 19.82 -9.87
CA SER A 54 23.58 19.87 -10.83
C SER A 54 22.42 18.94 -10.46
N ASP A 55 21.24 19.22 -11.00
CA ASP A 55 20.07 18.36 -10.79
C ASP A 55 20.26 16.97 -11.43
N GLU A 56 21.04 16.88 -12.52
CA GLU A 56 21.42 15.62 -13.15
C GLU A 56 22.30 14.76 -12.24
N GLU A 57 23.30 15.35 -11.57
CA GLU A 57 24.15 14.65 -10.61
C GLU A 57 23.34 14.12 -9.41
N ILE A 58 22.41 14.93 -8.90
CA ILE A 58 21.50 14.52 -7.82
C ILE A 58 20.60 13.38 -8.29
N ALA A 59 19.99 13.49 -9.48
CA ALA A 59 19.13 12.48 -10.06
C ALA A 59 19.86 11.15 -10.26
N ARG A 60 21.07 11.15 -10.82
CA ARG A 60 21.90 9.96 -10.98
C ARG A 60 22.21 9.29 -9.64
N ALA A 61 22.58 10.08 -8.63
CA ALA A 61 22.86 9.58 -7.30
C ALA A 61 21.62 8.95 -6.65
N ILE A 62 20.46 9.61 -6.71
CA ILE A 62 19.19 9.08 -6.19
C ILE A 62 18.79 7.79 -6.93
N ALA A 63 18.87 7.79 -8.27
CA ALA A 63 18.56 6.63 -9.09
C ALA A 63 19.44 5.43 -8.73
N ALA A 64 20.75 5.64 -8.62
CA ALA A 64 21.72 4.61 -8.27
C ALA A 64 21.43 3.99 -6.89
N VAL A 65 21.16 4.82 -5.87
CA VAL A 65 20.86 4.32 -4.52
C VAL A 65 19.53 3.63 -4.43
N THR A 66 18.51 4.20 -5.07
CA THR A 66 17.16 3.61 -5.11
C THR A 66 17.21 2.23 -5.76
N ALA A 67 17.86 2.10 -6.93
CA ALA A 67 18.02 0.81 -7.60
C ALA A 67 18.84 -0.20 -6.78
N ALA A 68 19.98 0.23 -6.19
CA ALA A 68 20.88 -0.67 -5.47
C ALA A 68 20.31 -1.13 -4.12
N THR A 69 19.74 -0.21 -3.35
CA THR A 69 19.21 -0.51 -2.02
C THR A 69 17.78 -1.02 -2.08
N LYS A 70 17.05 -0.71 -3.17
CA LYS A 70 15.61 -0.88 -3.38
C LYS A 70 14.73 0.05 -2.53
N THR A 71 15.28 1.07 -1.89
CA THR A 71 14.59 1.87 -0.85
C THR A 71 13.96 3.14 -1.40
N ASP A 72 12.87 3.60 -0.78
CA ASP A 72 12.22 4.87 -1.10
C ASP A 72 13.08 6.08 -0.65
N ILE A 73 14.03 6.47 -1.49
CA ILE A 73 14.88 7.65 -1.28
C ILE A 73 14.13 8.94 -1.64
N LEU A 74 13.30 8.91 -2.68
CA LEU A 74 12.55 10.08 -3.15
C LEU A 74 11.55 10.58 -2.10
N GLY A 75 10.77 9.68 -1.50
CA GLY A 75 9.86 10.00 -0.41
C GLY A 75 10.59 10.48 0.83
N ALA A 76 11.76 9.92 1.17
CA ALA A 76 12.56 10.40 2.30
C ALA A 76 13.07 11.83 2.05
N LEU A 77 13.51 12.12 0.83
CA LEU A 77 13.92 13.45 0.42
C LEU A 77 12.74 14.42 0.46
N TYR A 78 11.60 14.06 -0.14
CA TYR A 78 10.38 14.85 -0.16
C TYR A 78 9.84 15.18 1.23
N GLN A 79 9.92 14.22 2.17
CA GLN A 79 9.60 14.49 3.58
C GLN A 79 10.52 15.54 4.20
N LEU A 80 11.83 15.45 3.93
CA LEU A 80 12.81 16.41 4.44
C LEU A 80 12.64 17.81 3.82
N THR A 81 12.24 17.89 2.55
CA THR A 81 11.95 19.18 1.89
C THR A 81 10.66 19.79 2.44
N GLY A 82 9.61 18.99 2.61
CA GLY A 82 8.31 19.40 3.15
C GLY A 82 8.38 19.90 4.59
N ARG A 83 9.20 19.27 5.45
CA ARG A 83 9.46 19.73 6.83
C ARG A 83 10.08 21.14 6.93
N THR A 84 10.57 21.69 5.82
CA THR A 84 11.15 23.05 5.75
C THR A 84 10.22 24.08 5.08
N ALA A 85 9.02 23.64 4.69
CA ALA A 85 7.93 24.50 4.22
C ALA A 85 7.12 25.03 5.41
N GLU A 86 6.74 26.31 5.38
CA GLU A 86 5.77 26.86 6.34
C GLU A 86 4.32 26.51 5.96
N ASP A 87 4.07 25.92 4.78
CA ASP A 87 2.73 25.64 4.25
C ASP A 87 2.37 24.12 4.29
N ASP A 88 1.30 23.83 5.05
CA ASP A 88 0.38 22.68 5.06
C ASP A 88 0.75 21.41 4.28
N PHE A 89 1.71 20.63 4.79
CA PHE A 89 1.79 19.19 4.47
C PHE A 89 0.76 18.42 5.29
N ASN A 90 -0.49 18.32 4.79
CA ASN A 90 -1.58 17.60 5.49
C ASN A 90 -1.49 16.06 5.40
N GLN A 91 -0.32 15.49 5.10
CA GLN A 91 -0.12 14.05 4.96
C GLN A 91 1.13 13.58 5.72
N TYR A 92 0.93 12.60 6.61
CA TYR A 92 2.01 12.01 7.40
C TYR A 92 2.71 10.90 6.64
N PHE A 93 4.03 10.98 6.54
CA PHE A 93 4.81 9.90 5.94
C PHE A 93 4.83 8.68 6.85
N THR A 94 4.51 7.52 6.29
CA THR A 94 4.59 6.25 7.01
C THR A 94 6.04 5.91 7.35
N PRO A 95 6.38 5.62 8.62
CA PRO A 95 7.71 5.13 8.98
C PRO A 95 8.03 3.79 8.30
N PRO A 96 9.31 3.53 7.91
CA PRO A 96 9.67 2.30 7.20
C PRO A 96 9.33 1.00 7.94
N ASN A 97 9.59 0.93 9.25
CA ASN A 97 9.27 -0.24 10.07
C ASN A 97 7.75 -0.49 10.17
N VAL A 98 6.95 0.58 10.25
CA VAL A 98 5.49 0.51 10.24
C VAL A 98 4.98 0.04 8.88
N ALA A 99 5.58 0.49 7.78
CA ALA A 99 5.25 0.04 6.43
C ALA A 99 5.52 -1.47 6.25
N ASP A 100 6.70 -1.93 6.71
CA ASP A 100 7.07 -3.35 6.71
C ASP A 100 6.12 -4.16 7.59
N ALA A 101 5.75 -3.64 8.77
CA ALA A 101 4.82 -4.31 9.67
C ALA A 101 3.42 -4.45 9.05
N LEU A 102 2.88 -3.38 8.48
CA LEU A 102 1.56 -3.39 7.84
C LEU A 102 1.48 -4.43 6.72
N HIS A 103 2.49 -4.50 5.86
CA HIS A 103 2.55 -5.53 4.82
C HIS A 103 2.65 -6.95 5.40
N ARG A 104 3.52 -7.17 6.40
CA ARG A 104 3.75 -8.51 6.97
C ARG A 104 2.55 -9.07 7.72
N VAL A 105 1.77 -8.22 8.39
CA VAL A 105 0.49 -8.65 8.97
C VAL A 105 -0.42 -9.13 7.84
N GLY A 106 -0.67 -8.30 6.82
CA GLY A 106 -1.53 -8.69 5.71
C GLY A 106 -1.04 -9.90 4.90
N GLU A 107 0.26 -10.09 4.72
CA GLU A 107 0.85 -11.27 4.08
C GLU A 107 0.51 -12.52 4.90
N THR A 108 0.73 -12.46 6.22
CA THR A 108 0.41 -13.55 7.13
C THR A 108 -1.10 -13.84 7.14
N THR A 109 -1.94 -12.80 7.10
CA THR A 109 -3.39 -12.96 7.01
C THR A 109 -3.79 -13.67 5.73
N ARG A 110 -3.33 -13.20 4.58
CA ARG A 110 -3.61 -13.80 3.26
C ARG A 110 -3.19 -15.27 3.23
N ASP A 111 -2.02 -15.59 3.78
CA ASP A 111 -1.45 -16.93 3.68
C ASP A 111 -2.07 -17.94 4.69
N TYR A 112 -2.57 -17.48 5.84
CA TYR A 112 -2.92 -18.37 6.96
C TYR A 112 -4.28 -18.08 7.64
N PHE A 113 -5.02 -17.05 7.24
CA PHE A 113 -6.34 -16.80 7.82
C PHE A 113 -7.36 -17.82 7.29
N GLU A 114 -7.89 -18.64 8.20
CA GLU A 114 -8.97 -19.58 7.86
C GLU A 114 -10.33 -18.90 8.01
N THR A 115 -11.04 -18.76 6.90
CA THR A 115 -12.43 -18.26 6.90
C THR A 115 -13.29 -19.15 7.80
N PRO A 116 -13.97 -18.59 8.82
CA PRO A 116 -14.77 -19.39 9.74
C PRO A 116 -15.94 -20.06 9.02
N GLU A 117 -16.14 -21.37 9.25
CA GLU A 117 -17.29 -22.07 8.68
C GLU A 117 -18.58 -21.70 9.42
N PRO A 118 -19.68 -21.41 8.71
CA PRO A 118 -20.97 -21.22 9.34
C PRO A 118 -21.48 -22.51 9.98
N THR A 119 -21.98 -22.40 11.21
CA THR A 119 -22.76 -23.47 11.85
C THR A 119 -24.25 -23.25 11.63
N VAL A 120 -25.08 -24.29 11.77
CA VAL A 120 -26.55 -24.18 11.66
C VAL A 120 -27.14 -23.15 12.64
N GLU A 121 -26.49 -22.93 13.77
CA GLU A 121 -26.89 -21.92 14.77
C GLU A 121 -26.50 -20.48 14.39
N ASN A 122 -25.52 -20.32 13.49
CA ASN A 122 -24.94 -19.06 13.07
C ASN A 122 -25.55 -18.50 11.78
N VAL A 123 -26.47 -19.23 11.14
CA VAL A 123 -27.20 -18.78 9.95
C VAL A 123 -28.58 -18.29 10.35
N SER A 124 -28.89 -17.02 10.06
CA SER A 124 -30.24 -16.48 10.27
C SER A 124 -30.99 -16.31 8.94
N GLY A 125 -32.31 -16.51 8.96
CA GLY A 125 -33.19 -16.11 7.85
C GLY A 125 -33.08 -16.94 6.55
N GLN A 126 -33.28 -16.27 5.42
CA GLN A 126 -33.37 -16.89 4.08
C GLN A 126 -32.03 -17.47 3.57
N SER A 127 -30.91 -17.04 4.14
CA SER A 127 -29.54 -17.50 3.79
C SER A 127 -29.31 -18.98 4.11
N ALA A 128 -30.03 -19.54 5.10
CA ALA A 128 -30.01 -20.97 5.39
C ALA A 128 -30.54 -21.81 4.21
N LEU A 129 -31.58 -21.35 3.52
CA LEU A 129 -32.18 -22.11 2.41
C LEU A 129 -31.28 -22.18 1.17
N GLY A 130 -30.48 -21.13 0.91
CA GLY A 130 -29.55 -21.10 -0.23
C GLY A 130 -28.31 -21.97 -0.02
N MET A 131 -27.77 -22.01 1.21
CA MET A 131 -26.56 -22.76 1.53
C MET A 131 -26.79 -24.27 1.59
N PHE A 132 -27.92 -24.72 2.17
CA PHE A 132 -28.23 -26.16 2.32
C PHE A 132 -28.86 -26.80 1.07
N ALA A 133 -29.24 -26.02 0.06
CA ALA A 133 -29.78 -26.53 -1.21
C ALA A 133 -28.68 -26.89 -2.25
N ARG A 134 -27.42 -26.55 -1.98
CA ARG A 134 -26.28 -26.98 -2.80
C ARG A 134 -25.76 -28.32 -2.28
N GLU A 135 -26.23 -29.40 -2.89
CA GLU A 135 -25.60 -30.73 -2.77
C GLU A 135 -24.12 -30.67 -3.21
N GLU A 136 -23.27 -31.25 -2.37
CA GLU A 136 -21.89 -31.71 -2.58
C GLU A 136 -21.24 -31.40 -3.94
N THR A 137 -20.62 -30.23 -4.07
CA THR A 137 -19.35 -30.14 -4.82
C THR A 137 -18.22 -30.24 -3.81
N LYS A 138 -17.64 -31.44 -3.71
CA LYS A 138 -16.43 -31.72 -2.92
C LYS A 138 -15.41 -30.59 -3.13
N SER A 139 -15.04 -29.96 -2.02
CA SER A 139 -13.76 -29.27 -1.88
C SER A 139 -12.66 -30.21 -2.38
N ALA A 140 -11.99 -29.83 -3.46
CA ALA A 140 -10.78 -30.50 -3.90
C ALA A 140 -9.64 -30.10 -2.95
N ARG A 141 -9.62 -30.70 -1.75
CA ARG A 141 -8.38 -30.86 -1.01
C ARG A 141 -7.58 -31.94 -1.72
N THR A 142 -6.55 -31.54 -2.45
CA THR A 142 -5.51 -32.48 -2.91
C THR A 142 -4.66 -32.85 -1.71
N ASP A 143 -4.83 -34.10 -1.28
CA ASP A 143 -3.97 -34.84 -0.35
C ASP A 143 -2.49 -34.66 -0.72
N GLY A 144 -1.66 -34.34 0.29
CA GLY A 144 -0.26 -34.74 0.48
C GLY A 144 0.64 -35.03 -0.75
N GLY A 145 0.51 -34.27 -1.82
CA GLY A 145 1.31 -34.39 -3.03
C GLY A 145 2.50 -33.44 -2.99
N GLN A 146 3.66 -33.97 -3.34
CA GLN A 146 4.92 -33.27 -3.59
C GLN A 146 4.69 -31.86 -4.17
N VAL A 147 5.13 -30.82 -3.44
CA VAL A 147 5.06 -29.42 -3.89
C VAL A 147 5.94 -29.30 -5.13
N ASP A 148 5.33 -29.42 -6.30
CA ASP A 148 5.99 -29.12 -7.56
C ASP A 148 6.35 -27.64 -7.57
N SER A 149 7.66 -27.39 -7.67
CA SER A 149 8.29 -26.09 -7.72
C SER A 149 7.89 -25.33 -8.99
N HIS A 150 7.26 -24.17 -8.78
CA HIS A 150 7.07 -23.00 -9.66
C HIS A 150 5.59 -22.53 -9.65
N ASN A 151 5.20 -21.82 -8.58
CA ASN A 151 3.95 -21.05 -8.59
C ASN A 151 4.21 -19.74 -9.35
N THR A 152 3.83 -19.69 -10.62
CA THR A 152 4.05 -18.59 -11.56
C THR A 152 2.96 -17.50 -11.52
N GLU A 153 2.02 -17.55 -10.58
CA GLU A 153 0.97 -16.52 -10.48
C GLU A 153 1.52 -15.25 -9.78
N ALA A 154 1.32 -14.11 -10.42
CA ALA A 154 1.74 -12.81 -9.91
C ALA A 154 0.89 -12.39 -8.72
N THR A 155 1.51 -11.83 -7.68
CA THR A 155 0.76 -11.24 -6.56
C THR A 155 0.48 -9.76 -6.82
N VAL A 156 -0.78 -9.39 -6.88
CA VAL A 156 -1.22 -8.00 -7.11
C VAL A 156 -1.36 -7.25 -5.79
N LEU A 157 -0.58 -6.18 -5.66
CA LEU A 157 -0.54 -5.30 -4.50
C LEU A 157 -1.20 -3.96 -4.82
N PHE A 158 -2.12 -3.50 -3.97
CA PHE A 158 -2.88 -2.28 -4.18
C PHE A 158 -2.65 -1.25 -3.08
N ASP A 159 -2.52 0.01 -3.47
CA ASP A 159 -2.54 1.15 -2.55
C ASP A 159 -3.36 2.31 -3.18
N PRO A 160 -4.61 2.54 -2.74
CA PRO A 160 -5.49 3.60 -3.25
C PRO A 160 -5.11 5.02 -2.78
N ALA A 161 -4.09 5.17 -1.94
CA ALA A 161 -3.56 6.46 -1.47
C ALA A 161 -2.04 6.35 -1.31
N CYS A 162 -1.35 6.06 -2.42
CA CYS A 162 0.01 5.53 -2.38
C CYS A 162 1.08 6.53 -1.95
N GLY A 163 0.81 7.84 -1.98
CA GLY A 163 1.73 8.87 -1.55
C GLY A 163 3.06 8.78 -2.30
N SER A 164 4.17 8.70 -1.57
CA SER A 164 5.51 8.49 -2.15
C SER A 164 5.78 7.04 -2.60
N GLY A 165 4.86 6.12 -2.33
CA GLY A 165 4.96 4.71 -2.73
C GLY A 165 5.61 3.82 -1.69
N ARG A 166 5.89 4.34 -0.49
CA ARG A 166 6.63 3.61 0.56
C ARG A 166 5.94 2.32 0.99
N LEU A 167 4.62 2.35 1.19
CA LEU A 167 3.84 1.17 1.56
C LEU A 167 3.85 0.13 0.43
N LEU A 168 3.53 0.57 -0.78
CA LEU A 168 3.51 -0.27 -1.97
C LEU A 168 4.88 -0.90 -2.26
N LEU A 169 5.96 -0.14 -2.09
CA LEU A 169 7.34 -0.61 -2.21
C LEU A 169 7.72 -1.61 -1.11
N ALA A 170 7.33 -1.36 0.14
CA ALA A 170 7.56 -2.29 1.25
C ALA A 170 6.87 -3.65 0.96
N ALA A 171 5.62 -3.59 0.49
CA ALA A 171 4.87 -4.77 0.10
C ALA A 171 5.50 -5.54 -1.08
N ALA A 172 5.86 -4.82 -2.14
CA ALA A 172 6.43 -5.43 -3.33
C ALA A 172 7.80 -6.06 -3.09
N ARG A 173 8.61 -5.51 -2.19
CA ARG A 173 9.94 -6.07 -1.87
C ARG A 173 9.86 -7.34 -1.02
N GLY A 174 8.78 -7.53 -0.28
CA GLY A 174 8.50 -8.75 0.49
C GLY A 174 7.91 -9.87 -0.36
N THR A 175 7.39 -9.56 -1.54
CA THR A 175 6.53 -10.43 -2.33
C THR A 175 7.23 -10.94 -3.60
N GLU A 176 7.18 -12.23 -3.86
CA GLU A 176 7.66 -12.82 -5.11
C GLU A 176 6.68 -12.54 -6.26
N ASN A 177 7.18 -12.24 -7.46
CA ASN A 177 6.36 -11.91 -8.64
C ASN A 177 5.33 -10.80 -8.39
N ALA A 178 5.71 -9.77 -7.62
CA ALA A 178 4.84 -8.67 -7.26
C ALA A 178 4.48 -7.77 -8.46
N VAL A 179 3.20 -7.44 -8.60
CA VAL A 179 2.69 -6.42 -9.52
C VAL A 179 1.94 -5.36 -8.71
N CYS A 180 2.26 -4.09 -8.95
CA CYS A 180 1.72 -2.99 -8.15
C CYS A 180 0.60 -2.23 -8.86
N LEU A 181 -0.41 -1.83 -8.10
CA LEU A 181 -1.43 -0.86 -8.49
C LEU A 181 -1.47 0.26 -7.45
N GLY A 182 -1.08 1.47 -7.84
CA GLY A 182 -1.06 2.64 -6.97
C GLY A 182 -1.96 3.75 -7.46
N TRP A 183 -2.60 4.47 -6.56
CA TRP A 183 -3.40 5.65 -6.88
C TRP A 183 -3.07 6.78 -5.91
N ASP A 184 -2.87 8.00 -6.42
CA ASP A 184 -2.77 9.19 -5.57
C ASP A 184 -3.34 10.42 -6.27
N ILE A 185 -4.03 11.28 -5.50
CA ILE A 185 -4.64 12.50 -6.02
C ILE A 185 -3.59 13.56 -6.37
N GLU A 186 -2.47 13.56 -5.63
CA GLU A 186 -1.36 14.49 -5.81
C GLU A 186 -0.42 13.97 -6.89
N ARG A 187 -0.06 14.86 -7.82
CA ARG A 187 0.69 14.49 -9.03
C ARG A 187 2.12 14.07 -8.68
N THR A 188 2.77 14.81 -7.81
CA THR A 188 4.17 14.60 -7.41
C THR A 188 4.32 13.27 -6.67
N ALA A 189 3.38 12.94 -5.78
CA ALA A 189 3.26 11.70 -5.06
C ALA A 189 3.15 10.50 -6.00
N ALA A 190 2.12 10.48 -6.86
CA ALA A 190 1.96 9.43 -7.87
C ALA A 190 3.21 9.29 -8.76
N ARG A 191 3.81 10.41 -9.17
CA ARG A 191 5.05 10.40 -9.96
C ARG A 191 6.23 9.80 -9.21
N MET A 192 6.45 10.17 -7.95
CA MET A 192 7.52 9.61 -7.11
C MET A 192 7.36 8.11 -6.91
N THR A 193 6.12 7.66 -6.65
CA THR A 193 5.80 6.23 -6.55
C THR A 193 6.22 5.51 -7.84
N ALA A 194 5.81 6.04 -9.00
CA ALA A 194 6.10 5.42 -10.28
C ALA A 194 7.60 5.38 -10.60
N LEU A 195 8.32 6.47 -10.37
CA LEU A 195 9.78 6.53 -10.57
C LEU A 195 10.50 5.56 -9.63
N THR A 196 10.07 5.47 -8.37
CA THR A 196 10.65 4.56 -7.38
C THR A 196 10.45 3.11 -7.79
N LEU A 197 9.23 2.70 -8.15
CA LEU A 197 8.95 1.34 -8.64
C LEU A 197 9.75 1.01 -9.91
N SER A 198 9.85 1.97 -10.85
CA SER A 198 10.64 1.80 -12.09
C SER A 198 12.14 1.61 -11.80
N LEU A 199 12.71 2.39 -10.90
CA LEU A 199 14.12 2.27 -10.49
C LEU A 199 14.41 0.95 -9.79
N VAL A 200 13.44 0.41 -9.05
CA VAL A 200 13.56 -0.86 -8.34
C VAL A 200 13.29 -2.07 -9.24
N GLY A 201 12.63 -1.86 -10.38
CA GLY A 201 12.21 -2.91 -11.30
C GLY A 201 11.01 -3.69 -10.76
N ILE A 202 10.02 -2.99 -10.21
CA ILE A 202 8.74 -3.58 -9.82
C ILE A 202 7.68 -3.15 -10.86
N PRO A 203 7.07 -4.11 -11.58
CA PRO A 203 6.08 -3.82 -12.60
C PRO A 203 4.76 -3.35 -11.99
N GLY A 204 4.00 -2.54 -12.74
CA GLY A 204 2.69 -2.10 -12.28
C GLY A 204 2.12 -0.87 -12.98
N TRP A 205 1.04 -0.35 -12.40
CA TRP A 205 0.39 0.88 -12.81
C TRP A 205 0.30 1.83 -11.61
N VAL A 206 0.69 3.08 -11.82
CA VAL A 206 0.50 4.16 -10.84
C VAL A 206 -0.34 5.25 -11.49
N ILE A 207 -1.41 5.64 -10.82
CA ILE A 207 -2.37 6.59 -11.35
C ILE A 207 -2.31 7.87 -10.55
N GLY A 208 -2.09 9.00 -11.24
CA GLY A 208 -2.38 10.31 -10.68
C GLY A 208 -3.87 10.61 -10.90
N GLY A 209 -4.65 10.70 -9.85
CA GLY A 209 -6.11 10.83 -9.91
C GLY A 209 -6.82 10.52 -8.60
N ASN A 210 -8.15 10.59 -8.58
CA ASN A 210 -8.92 10.38 -7.35
C ASN A 210 -9.42 8.93 -7.27
N ALA A 211 -8.85 8.11 -6.38
CA ALA A 211 -9.24 6.72 -6.18
C ALA A 211 -10.70 6.57 -5.72
N LEU A 212 -11.20 7.49 -4.88
CA LEU A 212 -12.57 7.47 -4.40
C LEU A 212 -13.60 7.81 -5.47
N THR A 213 -13.18 8.41 -6.59
CA THR A 213 -14.05 8.58 -7.75
C THR A 213 -13.63 7.65 -8.89
N MET A 214 -12.53 6.91 -8.75
CA MET A 214 -11.83 6.19 -9.84
C MET A 214 -11.46 7.10 -11.02
N GLY A 215 -11.26 8.39 -10.74
CA GLY A 215 -10.89 9.39 -11.73
C GLY A 215 -9.40 9.28 -12.09
N ILE A 216 -9.10 9.43 -13.38
CA ILE A 216 -7.74 9.33 -13.91
C ILE A 216 -7.35 10.68 -14.52
N ARG A 217 -6.17 11.17 -14.17
CA ARG A 217 -5.55 12.37 -14.78
C ARG A 217 -4.28 12.02 -15.53
N GLU A 218 -3.53 11.03 -15.03
CA GLU A 218 -2.35 10.48 -15.68
C GLU A 218 -2.12 9.04 -15.25
N ILE A 219 -1.55 8.26 -16.16
CA ILE A 219 -1.16 6.86 -15.92
C ILE A 219 0.35 6.75 -16.11
N TYR A 220 1.00 6.17 -15.12
CA TYR A 220 2.36 5.67 -15.23
C TYR A 220 2.30 4.16 -15.33
N ARG A 221 2.69 3.64 -16.49
CA ARG A 221 2.81 2.20 -16.73
C ARG A 221 4.27 1.78 -16.59
N ILE A 222 4.52 0.72 -15.84
CA ILE A 222 5.86 0.18 -15.55
C ILE A 222 5.87 -1.28 -16.03
N GLY A 223 6.62 -1.55 -17.10
CA GLY A 223 6.67 -2.87 -17.75
C GLY A 223 7.35 -3.95 -16.90
N ALA A 224 7.34 -5.20 -17.37
CA ALA A 224 7.98 -6.35 -16.74
C ALA A 224 9.04 -6.95 -17.69
N ASP A 225 10.32 -6.65 -17.46
CA ASP A 225 11.47 -7.10 -18.28
C ASP A 225 12.48 -7.90 -17.44
N ASP A 226 13.18 -8.82 -18.10
CA ASP A 226 14.08 -9.84 -17.59
C ASP A 226 15.40 -9.29 -17.02
N GLU A 227 15.51 -9.36 -15.68
CA GLU A 227 16.67 -9.39 -14.75
C GLU A 227 17.88 -8.45 -14.93
N THR A 228 18.07 -7.76 -16.05
CA THR A 228 19.33 -7.05 -16.33
C THR A 228 19.20 -5.55 -16.56
N THR A 229 18.01 -4.97 -16.80
CA THR A 229 17.69 -3.51 -16.86
C THR A 229 16.17 -3.29 -16.76
N PRO A 230 15.63 -2.30 -16.01
CA PRO A 230 14.16 -2.15 -15.88
C PRO A 230 13.49 -1.78 -17.22
N GLN A 231 12.41 -2.47 -17.59
CA GLN A 231 11.02 -2.23 -17.18
C GLN A 231 10.52 -0.87 -17.66
N CYS A 232 10.04 -0.85 -18.91
CA CYS A 232 9.53 0.32 -19.63
C CYS A 232 8.61 1.21 -18.78
N PHE A 233 9.07 2.42 -18.44
CA PHE A 233 8.27 3.47 -17.80
C PHE A 233 7.63 4.37 -18.87
N ARG A 234 6.30 4.50 -18.83
CA ARG A 234 5.56 5.39 -19.73
C ARG A 234 4.55 6.21 -18.93
N SER A 235 4.75 7.53 -18.91
CA SER A 235 3.76 8.50 -18.44
C SER A 235 2.81 8.87 -19.58
N ILE A 236 1.51 8.76 -19.34
CA ILE A 236 0.46 9.08 -20.31
C ILE A 236 -0.54 10.03 -19.67
N ARG A 237 -0.77 11.17 -20.31
CA ARG A 237 -1.79 12.15 -19.92
C ARG A 237 -2.97 12.05 -20.88
N PRO A 238 -4.07 11.40 -20.50
CA PRO A 238 -5.29 11.38 -21.31
C PRO A 238 -5.94 12.77 -21.35
N GLU A 239 -6.30 13.25 -22.56
CA GLU A 239 -7.05 14.50 -22.71
C GLU A 239 -8.50 14.37 -22.20
N GLU A 240 -9.08 13.18 -22.34
CA GLU A 240 -10.43 12.79 -21.86
C GLU A 240 -10.35 11.41 -21.18
N ALA A 241 -9.82 11.34 -19.96
CA ALA A 241 -9.70 10.05 -19.27
C ALA A 241 -11.08 9.50 -18.89
N PRO A 242 -11.41 8.24 -19.24
CA PRO A 242 -12.59 7.57 -18.73
C PRO A 242 -12.41 7.26 -17.24
N GLU A 243 -13.54 7.03 -16.59
CA GLU A 243 -13.63 6.61 -15.21
C GLU A 243 -13.67 5.09 -15.15
N MET A 244 -12.98 4.48 -14.18
CA MET A 244 -13.04 3.03 -14.05
C MET A 244 -14.31 2.57 -13.35
N PRO A 245 -14.97 1.49 -13.83
CA PRO A 245 -16.17 0.95 -13.19
C PRO A 245 -15.87 0.32 -11.83
N LYS A 246 -16.85 0.37 -10.91
CA LYS A 246 -16.87 -0.53 -9.73
C LYS A 246 -17.15 -1.95 -10.20
N THR A 247 -16.38 -2.92 -9.70
CA THR A 247 -16.53 -4.36 -10.00
C THR A 247 -17.87 -4.93 -9.54
N GLN A 248 -18.33 -4.59 -8.34
CA GLN A 248 -19.55 -5.16 -7.74
C GLN A 248 -20.88 -4.75 -8.40
N GLY A 249 -20.87 -3.95 -9.47
CA GLY A 249 -22.08 -3.56 -10.22
C GLY A 249 -22.02 -3.84 -11.72
N TYR A 250 -20.95 -4.42 -12.24
CA TYR A 250 -20.83 -4.66 -13.67
C TYR A 250 -21.47 -6.00 -14.03
N ASN A 251 -22.64 -5.94 -14.67
CA ASN A 251 -23.36 -7.10 -15.19
C ASN A 251 -22.42 -7.99 -16.02
N SER A 252 -22.23 -9.24 -15.60
CA SER A 252 -21.46 -10.28 -16.30
C SER A 252 -22.04 -10.65 -17.69
N ASP A 253 -23.10 -9.97 -18.12
CA ASP A 253 -23.80 -10.16 -19.38
C ASP A 253 -23.12 -9.50 -20.58
N ALA A 254 -22.13 -8.63 -20.36
CA ALA A 254 -21.25 -8.20 -21.43
C ALA A 254 -20.31 -9.37 -21.76
N LYS A 255 -20.41 -9.91 -22.98
CA LYS A 255 -19.48 -10.89 -23.57
C LYS A 255 -18.03 -10.45 -23.29
N THR A 256 -17.49 -10.92 -22.18
CA THR A 256 -16.11 -10.66 -21.77
C THR A 256 -15.29 -11.82 -22.30
N ASP A 257 -14.16 -11.48 -22.89
CA ASP A 257 -13.21 -12.43 -23.40
C ASP A 257 -12.76 -13.33 -22.23
N ASN A 258 -13.03 -14.63 -22.32
CA ASN A 258 -12.72 -15.64 -21.29
C ASN A 258 -11.21 -15.94 -21.22
N THR A 259 -10.36 -15.01 -21.65
CA THR A 259 -8.91 -15.14 -21.62
C THR A 259 -8.40 -14.96 -20.19
N ALA A 260 -7.52 -15.85 -19.74
CA ALA A 260 -6.88 -15.73 -18.43
C ALA A 260 -6.09 -14.42 -18.39
N PHE A 261 -6.41 -13.54 -17.45
CA PHE A 261 -5.67 -12.30 -17.21
C PHE A 261 -4.49 -12.61 -16.29
N ILE A 262 -3.26 -12.44 -16.79
CA ILE A 262 -2.03 -12.61 -16.03
C ILE A 262 -1.33 -11.24 -15.97
N PRO A 263 -1.43 -10.50 -14.84
CA PRO A 263 -0.98 -9.12 -14.76
C PRO A 263 0.49 -8.92 -15.19
N HIS A 264 1.36 -9.85 -14.82
CA HIS A 264 2.78 -9.77 -15.16
C HIS A 264 3.03 -9.95 -16.67
N GLU A 265 2.31 -10.85 -17.35
CA GLU A 265 2.44 -11.06 -18.80
C GLU A 265 1.93 -9.86 -19.60
N GLU A 266 0.85 -9.21 -19.14
CA GLU A 266 0.31 -8.00 -19.76
C GLU A 266 1.33 -6.87 -19.73
N LEU A 267 2.13 -6.78 -18.66
CA LEU A 267 3.19 -5.79 -18.51
C LEU A 267 4.48 -6.14 -19.27
N SER A 268 4.65 -7.38 -19.75
CA SER A 268 5.82 -7.80 -20.54
C SER A 268 5.86 -7.23 -21.95
N TYR A 269 4.73 -6.75 -22.47
CA TYR A 269 4.67 -6.07 -23.76
C TYR A 269 4.32 -4.59 -23.59
N PRO A 270 4.85 -3.69 -24.43
CA PRO A 270 4.52 -2.28 -24.34
C PRO A 270 3.06 -2.03 -24.78
N ALA A 271 2.32 -1.25 -24.01
CA ALA A 271 1.03 -0.72 -24.43
C ALA A 271 1.18 0.14 -25.70
N ASN A 272 0.28 -0.01 -26.67
CA ASN A 272 0.34 0.75 -27.92
C ASN A 272 -0.20 2.17 -27.73
N ASN A 273 -1.28 2.30 -26.96
CA ASN A 273 -2.02 3.54 -26.73
C ASN A 273 -2.52 3.63 -25.28
N VAL A 274 -3.23 4.72 -24.95
CA VAL A 274 -3.77 4.93 -23.59
C VAL A 274 -4.96 4.01 -23.28
N ASP A 275 -5.75 3.61 -24.28
CA ASP A 275 -6.90 2.72 -24.13
C ASP A 275 -6.47 1.30 -23.75
N ASP A 276 -5.30 0.86 -24.21
CA ASP A 276 -4.68 -0.39 -23.76
C ASP A 276 -4.40 -0.31 -22.25
N CYS A 277 -3.85 0.80 -21.76
CA CYS A 277 -3.57 0.99 -20.33
C CYS A 277 -4.87 1.03 -19.49
N PHE A 278 -5.93 1.65 -20.01
CA PHE A 278 -7.23 1.64 -19.37
C PHE A 278 -7.79 0.21 -19.28
N THR A 279 -7.69 -0.55 -20.36
CA THR A 279 -8.14 -1.94 -20.42
C THR A 279 -7.36 -2.83 -19.43
N GLU A 280 -6.04 -2.66 -19.35
CA GLU A 280 -5.18 -3.35 -18.39
C GLU A 280 -5.61 -3.09 -16.95
N ILE A 281 -5.73 -1.82 -16.56
CA ILE A 281 -6.13 -1.42 -15.20
C ILE A 281 -7.53 -1.93 -14.88
N GLU A 282 -8.48 -1.83 -15.83
CA GLU A 282 -9.83 -2.36 -15.66
C GLU A 282 -9.80 -3.88 -15.42
N ARG A 283 -8.98 -4.63 -16.18
CA ARG A 283 -8.81 -6.08 -15.99
C ARG A 283 -8.23 -6.42 -14.62
N VAL A 284 -7.23 -5.67 -14.12
CA VAL A 284 -6.71 -5.83 -12.75
C VAL A 284 -7.81 -5.65 -11.73
N LEU A 285 -8.55 -4.54 -11.81
CA LEU A 285 -9.62 -4.24 -10.87
C LEU A 285 -10.71 -5.32 -10.89
N ARG A 286 -11.06 -5.84 -12.07
CA ARG A 286 -12.03 -6.94 -12.27
C ARG A 286 -11.54 -8.29 -11.76
N HIS A 287 -10.26 -8.58 -11.94
CA HIS A 287 -9.63 -9.78 -11.42
C HIS A 287 -9.61 -9.75 -9.88
N GLY A 288 -9.42 -8.56 -9.31
CA GLY A 288 -9.22 -8.36 -7.88
C GLY A 288 -7.73 -8.34 -7.53
N VAL A 289 -7.42 -7.93 -6.30
CA VAL A 289 -6.05 -7.82 -5.78
C VAL A 289 -5.84 -8.72 -4.57
N ASP A 290 -4.63 -9.22 -4.39
CA ASP A 290 -4.27 -10.15 -3.32
C ASP A 290 -4.03 -9.45 -1.99
N GLN A 291 -3.50 -8.23 -2.04
CA GLN A 291 -3.23 -7.46 -0.82
C GLN A 291 -3.40 -5.97 -1.07
N THR A 292 -4.19 -5.32 -0.21
CA THR A 292 -4.24 -3.87 -0.14
C THR A 292 -3.44 -3.38 1.07
N VAL A 293 -2.56 -2.40 0.86
CA VAL A 293 -1.79 -1.71 1.89
C VAL A 293 -2.08 -0.21 1.79
N VAL A 294 -2.50 0.45 2.88
CA VAL A 294 -2.85 1.87 2.79
C VAL A 294 -2.69 2.65 4.10
N ASN A 295 -2.25 3.90 3.99
CA ASN A 295 -2.33 4.90 5.07
C ASN A 295 -3.17 6.09 4.57
N PRO A 296 -4.51 6.03 4.71
CA PRO A 296 -5.39 7.07 4.20
C PRO A 296 -5.15 8.42 4.91
N PRO A 297 -5.49 9.56 4.29
CA PRO A 297 -5.46 10.85 4.97
C PRO A 297 -6.45 10.86 6.14
N PHE A 298 -6.04 11.40 7.29
CA PHE A 298 -6.87 11.49 8.50
C PHE A 298 -7.72 12.74 8.52
N ASP A 299 -8.68 12.81 7.61
CA ASP A 299 -9.57 13.96 7.44
C ASP A 299 -10.95 13.54 6.92
N LYS A 300 -11.85 14.51 6.73
CA LYS A 300 -13.17 14.31 6.14
C LYS A 300 -13.24 14.93 4.75
N CYS A 301 -14.03 14.31 3.89
CA CYS A 301 -14.50 14.92 2.66
C CYS A 301 -15.97 15.31 2.81
N ASP A 302 -16.35 16.43 2.21
CA ASP A 302 -17.75 16.79 2.06
C ASP A 302 -18.41 15.90 1.01
N LEU A 303 -19.67 15.53 1.29
CA LEU A 303 -20.47 14.70 0.41
C LEU A 303 -21.56 15.56 -0.23
N ASN A 304 -21.72 15.42 -1.55
CA ASN A 304 -22.74 16.15 -2.29
C ASN A 304 -23.94 15.24 -2.57
N GLU A 305 -25.07 15.54 -1.94
CA GLU A 305 -26.34 14.79 -2.14
C GLU A 305 -26.87 14.88 -3.58
N ASN A 306 -26.47 15.90 -4.33
CA ASN A 306 -26.87 16.10 -5.73
C ASN A 306 -25.86 15.51 -6.73
N ALA A 307 -24.70 15.03 -6.27
CA ALA A 307 -23.78 14.31 -7.13
C ALA A 307 -24.38 12.92 -7.41
N ILE A 308 -24.75 12.68 -8.67
CA ILE A 308 -25.33 11.43 -9.15
C ILE A 308 -24.42 10.91 -10.26
N GLY A 309 -24.14 9.61 -10.24
CA GLY A 309 -23.29 8.94 -11.23
C GLY A 309 -22.21 8.08 -10.58
N PRO A 310 -21.50 7.27 -11.38
CA PRO A 310 -20.48 6.35 -10.89
C PRO A 310 -19.33 7.04 -10.14
N LEU A 311 -19.03 8.31 -10.43
CA LEU A 311 -18.07 9.14 -9.68
C LEU A 311 -18.53 9.60 -8.29
N SER A 312 -19.83 9.57 -8.02
CA SER A 312 -20.33 10.21 -6.81
C SER A 312 -19.92 9.41 -5.59
N LEU A 313 -19.44 10.10 -4.56
CA LEU A 313 -19.16 9.50 -3.27
C LEU A 313 -20.42 8.95 -2.59
N SER A 314 -21.62 9.31 -3.08
CA SER A 314 -22.88 8.69 -2.64
C SER A 314 -23.00 7.20 -3.02
N ARG A 315 -22.10 6.67 -3.84
CA ARG A 315 -22.02 5.24 -4.17
C ARG A 315 -21.46 4.37 -3.03
N PHE A 316 -20.92 4.99 -1.99
CA PHE A 316 -20.33 4.27 -0.86
C PHE A 316 -21.39 4.08 0.21
N ASP A 317 -21.56 2.87 0.73
CA ASP A 317 -22.49 2.55 1.81
C ASP A 317 -22.18 3.37 3.05
N THR A 318 -20.89 3.52 3.36
CA THR A 318 -20.42 4.34 4.47
C THR A 318 -20.76 5.83 4.31
N ALA A 319 -21.07 6.31 3.09
CA ALA A 319 -21.54 7.69 2.87
C ALA A 319 -22.99 7.92 3.33
N HIS A 320 -23.73 6.86 3.66
CA HIS A 320 -25.12 6.93 4.09
C HIS A 320 -25.27 6.71 5.59
N ARG A 321 -26.37 7.21 6.14
CA ARG A 321 -26.85 6.88 7.49
C ARG A 321 -28.30 6.40 7.42
N THR A 322 -28.64 5.44 8.26
CA THR A 322 -30.03 4.99 8.43
C THR A 322 -30.87 6.07 9.10
N VAL A 323 -32.08 6.27 8.59
CA VAL A 323 -33.10 7.19 9.10
C VAL A 323 -34.41 6.41 9.21
N GLY A 324 -34.90 6.16 10.43
CA GLY A 324 -36.07 5.31 10.65
C GLY A 324 -35.76 3.82 10.43
N ASP A 325 -36.78 3.02 10.13
CA ASP A 325 -36.64 1.55 10.09
C ASP A 325 -36.02 1.03 8.79
N HIS A 326 -36.16 1.75 7.66
CA HIS A 326 -35.70 1.29 6.35
C HIS A 326 -35.17 2.38 5.40
N ASP A 327 -35.24 3.68 5.75
CA ASP A 327 -34.77 4.73 4.87
C ASP A 327 -33.28 5.05 5.14
N THR A 328 -32.55 5.47 4.10
CA THR A 328 -31.19 5.98 4.22
C THR A 328 -31.10 7.40 3.71
N LYS A 329 -30.16 8.18 4.26
CA LYS A 329 -29.82 9.51 3.77
C LYS A 329 -28.32 9.66 3.65
N ILE A 330 -27.87 10.32 2.58
CA ILE A 330 -26.48 10.75 2.41
C ILE A 330 -26.07 11.68 3.58
N LYS A 331 -24.90 11.43 4.15
CA LYS A 331 -24.28 12.28 5.18
C LYS A 331 -23.80 13.59 4.56
N SER A 332 -23.60 14.63 5.38
CA SER A 332 -23.00 15.89 4.89
C SER A 332 -21.50 15.76 4.60
N SER A 333 -20.83 14.88 5.34
CA SER A 333 -19.41 14.57 5.17
C SER A 333 -19.11 13.15 5.67
N GLN A 334 -18.02 12.58 5.20
CA GLN A 334 -17.49 11.29 5.67
C GLN A 334 -15.97 11.34 5.71
N ARG A 335 -15.39 10.59 6.65
CA ARG A 335 -13.97 10.35 6.81
C ARG A 335 -13.38 9.65 5.57
N TYR A 336 -12.23 10.11 5.10
CA TYR A 336 -11.50 9.44 4.02
C TYR A 336 -11.17 7.99 4.38
N GLU A 337 -10.87 7.71 5.65
CA GLU A 337 -10.52 6.37 6.11
C GLU A 337 -11.65 5.35 5.85
N TRP A 338 -12.91 5.72 6.07
CA TRP A 338 -14.07 4.85 5.79
C TRP A 338 -14.27 4.63 4.29
N LEU A 339 -14.19 5.71 3.49
CA LEU A 339 -14.39 5.63 2.04
C LEU A 339 -13.28 4.82 1.37
N ILE A 340 -12.03 5.01 1.80
CA ILE A 340 -10.87 4.28 1.28
C ILE A 340 -10.91 2.81 1.71
N LEU A 341 -11.30 2.52 2.96
CA LEU A 341 -11.48 1.14 3.41
C LEU A 341 -12.56 0.41 2.60
N GLU A 342 -13.69 1.05 2.36
CA GLU A 342 -14.75 0.49 1.52
C GLU A 342 -14.28 0.28 0.07
N ASN A 343 -13.51 1.21 -0.47
CA ASN A 343 -12.91 1.06 -1.80
C ASN A 343 -11.92 -0.12 -1.84
N ALA A 344 -11.06 -0.24 -0.83
CA ALA A 344 -10.10 -1.34 -0.71
C ALA A 344 -10.78 -2.71 -0.62
N LEU A 345 -11.84 -2.83 0.18
CA LEU A 345 -12.64 -4.05 0.30
C LEU A 345 -13.32 -4.43 -1.03
N SER A 346 -13.73 -3.45 -1.83
CA SER A 346 -14.39 -3.68 -3.13
C SER A 346 -13.48 -4.32 -4.18
N TYR A 347 -12.17 -4.15 -4.07
CA TYR A 347 -11.19 -4.63 -5.05
C TYR A 347 -10.30 -5.76 -4.53
N THR A 348 -10.25 -5.99 -3.22
CA THR A 348 -9.45 -7.08 -2.63
C THR A 348 -10.21 -8.38 -2.68
N LEU A 349 -9.53 -9.45 -3.09
CA LEU A 349 -10.12 -10.80 -3.14
C LEU A 349 -10.52 -11.28 -1.74
N PRO A 350 -11.55 -12.15 -1.61
CA PRO A 350 -11.85 -12.83 -0.34
C PRO A 350 -10.74 -13.77 0.16
N SER A 351 -9.80 -14.16 -0.72
CA SER A 351 -8.55 -14.85 -0.35
C SER A 351 -7.41 -13.90 -0.01
N GLY A 352 -7.62 -12.59 -0.19
CA GLY A 352 -6.65 -11.53 0.02
C GLY A 352 -6.73 -10.92 1.43
N ALA A 353 -5.98 -9.85 1.62
CA ALA A 353 -5.99 -9.08 2.87
C ALA A 353 -5.98 -7.57 2.63
N VAL A 354 -6.78 -6.84 3.39
CA VAL A 354 -6.74 -5.37 3.45
C VAL A 354 -6.09 -4.96 4.76
N SER A 355 -4.94 -4.29 4.70
CA SER A 355 -4.27 -3.74 5.87
C SER A 355 -4.19 -2.22 5.77
N LEU A 356 -4.63 -1.52 6.80
CA LEU A 356 -4.56 -0.07 6.87
C LEU A 356 -4.03 0.45 8.20
N ILE A 357 -3.40 1.62 8.16
CA ILE A 357 -3.21 2.46 9.35
C ILE A 357 -4.45 3.33 9.52
N THR A 358 -4.99 3.39 10.73
CA THR A 358 -6.15 4.24 11.04
C THR A 358 -6.03 4.88 12.43
N PRO A 359 -6.65 6.04 12.69
CA PRO A 359 -6.74 6.57 14.04
C PRO A 359 -7.50 5.63 14.96
N THR A 360 -7.00 5.43 16.18
CA THR A 360 -7.61 4.55 17.18
C THR A 360 -9.08 4.94 17.49
N SER A 361 -9.45 6.21 17.29
CA SER A 361 -10.84 6.68 17.41
C SER A 361 -11.82 5.95 16.51
N MET A 362 -11.42 5.54 15.29
CA MET A 362 -12.29 4.83 14.34
C MET A 362 -12.79 3.49 14.92
N LEU A 363 -11.97 2.87 15.79
CA LEU A 363 -12.23 1.57 16.40
C LEU A 363 -13.15 1.64 17.63
N GLY A 364 -13.14 2.77 18.35
CA GLY A 364 -13.82 2.90 19.64
C GLY A 364 -14.97 3.90 19.68
N ASN A 365 -15.02 4.88 18.77
CA ASN A 365 -15.94 6.01 18.88
C ASN A 365 -17.41 5.56 18.71
N PRO A 366 -18.31 5.81 19.69
CA PRO A 366 -19.71 5.43 19.60
C PRO A 366 -20.46 6.03 18.40
N THR A 367 -20.05 7.21 17.90
CA THR A 367 -20.70 7.84 16.74
C THR A 367 -20.48 7.06 15.44
N GLU A 368 -19.44 6.23 15.39
CA GLU A 368 -19.05 5.43 14.22
C GLU A 368 -19.47 3.96 14.37
N LYS A 369 -20.45 3.69 15.26
CA LYS A 369 -20.98 2.33 15.47
C LYS A 369 -21.58 1.76 14.19
N GLY A 370 -22.28 2.57 13.39
CA GLY A 370 -22.92 2.11 12.17
C GLY A 370 -21.90 1.63 11.13
N GLU A 371 -20.82 2.37 10.96
CA GLU A 371 -19.72 2.02 10.06
C GLU A 371 -18.98 0.77 10.52
N ARG A 372 -18.71 0.62 11.83
CA ARG A 372 -18.13 -0.62 12.36
C ARG A 372 -19.06 -1.81 12.19
N GLN A 373 -20.36 -1.64 12.39
CA GLN A 373 -21.33 -2.70 12.13
C GLN A 373 -21.30 -3.09 10.65
N TRP A 374 -21.39 -2.13 9.74
CA TRP A 374 -21.25 -2.37 8.30
C TRP A 374 -19.95 -3.14 7.99
N LEU A 375 -18.81 -2.70 8.52
CA LEU A 375 -17.51 -3.34 8.30
C LEU A 375 -17.50 -4.82 8.72
N MET A 376 -18.11 -5.16 9.85
CA MET A 376 -18.18 -6.56 10.33
C MET A 376 -19.08 -7.46 9.46
N HIS A 377 -19.99 -6.89 8.67
CA HIS A 377 -20.76 -7.63 7.65
C HIS A 377 -19.98 -7.80 6.34
N GLN A 378 -19.04 -6.89 6.05
CA GLN A 378 -18.27 -6.88 4.80
C GLN A 378 -16.95 -7.65 4.90
N ALA A 379 -16.40 -7.83 6.10
CA ALA A 379 -15.09 -8.45 6.29
C ALA A 379 -14.96 -9.19 7.63
N TYR A 380 -13.95 -10.05 7.72
CA TYR A 380 -13.43 -10.61 8.98
C TYR A 380 -12.26 -9.76 9.47
N LEU A 381 -12.24 -9.41 10.76
CA LEU A 381 -11.16 -8.67 11.40
C LEU A 381 -10.06 -9.63 11.86
N ASP A 382 -8.92 -9.64 11.16
CA ASP A 382 -7.81 -10.52 11.49
C ASP A 382 -6.97 -9.98 12.67
N ALA A 383 -6.56 -8.71 12.59
CA ALA A 383 -5.60 -8.13 13.52
C ALA A 383 -5.93 -6.67 13.86
N SER A 384 -5.67 -6.31 15.12
CA SER A 384 -5.75 -4.95 15.65
C SER A 384 -4.54 -4.65 16.52
N ILE A 385 -3.58 -3.88 15.99
CA ILE A 385 -2.31 -3.57 16.63
C ILE A 385 -2.26 -2.07 16.92
N GLU A 386 -2.33 -1.69 18.19
CA GLU A 386 -2.18 -0.29 18.60
C GLU A 386 -0.72 0.15 18.50
N LEU A 387 -0.49 1.32 17.92
CA LEU A 387 0.82 1.92 17.73
C LEU A 387 1.04 3.05 18.75
N PRO A 388 2.26 3.24 19.27
CA PRO A 388 2.53 4.27 20.26
C PRO A 388 2.42 5.67 19.63
N PRO A 389 2.08 6.72 20.41
CA PRO A 389 1.99 8.09 19.92
C PRO A 389 3.27 8.64 19.29
N ALA A 390 4.43 8.02 19.53
CA ALA A 390 5.71 8.41 18.92
C ALA A 390 5.82 8.01 17.44
N THR A 391 4.93 7.17 16.93
CA THR A 391 5.05 6.55 15.60
C THR A 391 5.14 7.56 14.45
N PHE A 392 4.25 8.57 14.44
CA PHE A 392 4.22 9.59 13.40
C PHE A 392 4.77 10.93 13.90
N ALA A 393 5.52 10.91 14.99
CA ALA A 393 6.14 12.09 15.56
C ALA A 393 7.42 12.47 14.77
N PRO A 394 7.78 13.78 14.72
CA PRO A 394 7.13 14.90 15.40
C PRO A 394 5.89 15.46 14.67
N GLU A 395 5.55 14.94 13.50
CA GLU A 395 4.44 15.50 12.70
C GLU A 395 3.09 15.38 13.40
N THR A 396 2.82 14.24 14.05
CA THR A 396 1.63 14.07 14.90
C THR A 396 1.85 13.06 16.02
N THR A 397 1.13 13.25 17.12
CA THR A 397 1.07 12.29 18.23
C THR A 397 -0.31 11.62 18.32
N THR A 398 -1.08 11.64 17.23
CA THR A 398 -2.39 10.98 17.17
C THR A 398 -2.22 9.47 17.37
N GLY A 399 -3.02 8.88 18.25
CA GLY A 399 -3.06 7.43 18.43
C GLY A 399 -3.51 6.73 17.15
N THR A 400 -2.72 5.78 16.67
CA THR A 400 -2.95 5.05 15.42
C THR A 400 -2.88 3.56 15.67
N SER A 401 -3.40 2.78 14.73
CA SER A 401 -3.37 1.32 14.80
C SER A 401 -3.21 0.74 13.40
N ILE A 402 -2.50 -0.37 13.29
CA ILE A 402 -2.54 -1.25 12.11
C ILE A 402 -3.74 -2.17 12.30
N ILE A 403 -4.64 -2.18 11.33
CA ILE A 403 -5.80 -3.07 11.29
C ILE A 403 -5.76 -3.87 10.01
N THR A 404 -6.03 -5.16 10.11
CA THR A 404 -6.06 -6.06 8.95
C THR A 404 -7.34 -6.85 8.88
N PHE A 405 -7.89 -6.95 7.67
CA PHE A 405 -9.15 -7.60 7.37
C PHE A 405 -9.02 -8.61 6.21
N VAL A 406 -9.94 -9.57 6.19
CA VAL A 406 -10.20 -10.45 5.03
C VAL A 406 -11.60 -10.13 4.50
N PRO A 407 -11.78 -9.73 3.22
CA PRO A 407 -13.10 -9.50 2.64
C PRO A 407 -13.99 -10.75 2.70
N ARG A 408 -15.27 -10.58 3.02
CA ARG A 408 -16.26 -11.67 2.98
C ARG A 408 -16.68 -11.96 1.55
N GLN A 409 -17.09 -13.20 1.30
CA GLN A 409 -17.84 -13.54 0.09
C GLN A 409 -19.28 -13.01 0.22
N THR A 410 -19.87 -12.55 -0.88
CA THR A 410 -21.20 -11.90 -0.91
C THR A 410 -22.32 -12.75 -0.31
N ASP A 411 -22.19 -14.07 -0.30
CA ASP A 411 -23.16 -15.01 0.30
C ASP A 411 -22.96 -15.26 1.80
N THR A 412 -21.96 -14.62 2.43
CA THR A 412 -21.57 -14.81 3.83
C THR A 412 -21.78 -13.58 4.72
N GLU A 413 -22.41 -12.52 4.20
CA GLU A 413 -22.53 -11.21 4.87
C GLU A 413 -23.36 -11.24 6.17
N ASP A 414 -24.31 -12.18 6.31
CA ASP A 414 -25.22 -12.29 7.46
C ASP A 414 -24.82 -13.37 8.49
N LEU A 415 -23.58 -13.87 8.41
CA LEU A 415 -23.11 -14.94 9.29
C LEU A 415 -22.46 -14.37 10.56
N ASN A 416 -23.09 -14.64 11.70
CA ASN A 416 -22.51 -14.37 13.02
C ASN A 416 -21.62 -15.55 13.43
N VAL A 417 -20.36 -15.51 13.01
CA VAL A 417 -19.37 -16.56 13.29
C VAL A 417 -18.38 -16.10 14.36
N ASP A 418 -18.05 -17.01 15.26
CA ASP A 418 -16.98 -16.82 16.24
C ASP A 418 -15.63 -17.19 15.61
N TYR A 419 -14.64 -16.32 15.78
CA TYR A 419 -13.28 -16.55 15.29
C TYR A 419 -12.26 -15.76 16.11
N GLN A 420 -11.00 -16.18 16.03
CA GLN A 420 -9.91 -15.54 16.76
C GLN A 420 -9.46 -14.26 16.04
N ILE A 421 -9.33 -13.19 16.84
CA ILE A 421 -8.81 -11.89 16.41
C ILE A 421 -7.49 -11.67 17.15
N PHE A 422 -6.43 -11.32 16.42
CA PHE A 422 -5.17 -10.93 17.02
C PHE A 422 -5.25 -9.49 17.55
N MET A 423 -4.96 -9.28 18.83
CA MET A 423 -4.89 -7.93 19.40
C MET A 423 -3.56 -7.73 20.11
N SER A 424 -2.90 -6.60 19.86
CA SER A 424 -1.63 -6.26 20.49
C SER A 424 -1.48 -4.75 20.65
N ILE A 425 -0.63 -4.34 21.58
CA ILE A 425 -0.17 -2.95 21.74
C ILE A 425 1.34 -2.99 21.54
N ALA A 426 1.87 -2.19 20.62
CA ALA A 426 3.30 -1.93 20.52
C ALA A 426 3.65 -0.80 21.49
N GLU A 427 4.66 -0.99 22.34
CA GLU A 427 5.07 0.04 23.31
C GLU A 427 6.06 1.00 22.65
N GLU A 428 7.00 0.47 21.87
CA GLU A 428 8.03 1.24 21.17
C GLU A 428 8.12 0.88 19.67
N VAL A 429 8.46 1.88 18.86
CA VAL A 429 8.57 1.81 17.38
C VAL A 429 9.91 2.33 16.88
N GLY A 430 10.92 2.29 17.74
CA GLY A 430 12.30 2.65 17.40
C GLY A 430 12.59 4.15 17.39
N GLN A 431 11.63 5.00 17.77
CA GLN A 431 11.83 6.43 17.88
C GLN A 431 11.00 7.04 19.02
N ASN A 432 11.50 8.13 19.58
CA ASN A 432 10.77 8.92 20.57
C ASN A 432 9.89 10.01 19.91
N LYS A 433 9.17 10.77 20.73
CA LYS A 433 8.25 11.84 20.29
C LYS A 433 8.94 13.04 19.62
N ASP A 434 10.26 13.16 19.75
CA ASP A 434 11.04 14.19 19.07
C ASP A 434 11.54 13.71 17.68
N GLY A 435 11.16 12.49 17.27
CA GLY A 435 11.67 11.83 16.05
C GLY A 435 13.11 11.36 16.18
N THR A 436 13.65 11.29 17.41
CA THR A 436 14.99 10.77 17.67
C THR A 436 14.93 9.26 17.80
N ARG A 437 15.79 8.54 17.07
CA ARG A 437 15.90 7.09 17.17
C ARG A 437 16.29 6.67 18.58
N LEU A 438 15.56 5.72 19.13
CA LEU A 438 15.92 5.07 20.40
C LEU A 438 17.08 4.12 20.14
N SER A 439 18.01 4.00 21.09
CA SER A 439 19.03 2.95 21.09
C SER A 439 18.54 1.77 21.93
N TYR A 440 18.73 0.53 21.45
CA TYR A 440 18.50 -0.68 22.28
C TYR A 440 19.31 -0.58 23.58
N THR A 441 18.68 -0.84 24.73
CA THR A 441 19.26 -0.55 26.06
C THR A 441 19.95 -1.73 26.74
N ASP A 442 20.05 -2.91 26.11
CA ASP A 442 20.80 -4.03 26.68
C ASP A 442 22.28 -4.11 26.23
N ASP A 443 23.11 -4.78 27.05
CA ASP A 443 24.57 -4.89 26.89
C ASP A 443 25.02 -5.67 25.63
N ALA A 444 24.08 -6.13 24.79
CA ALA A 444 24.36 -6.82 23.52
C ALA A 444 24.20 -5.92 22.28
N GLY A 445 23.79 -4.65 22.45
CA GLY A 445 23.28 -3.70 21.44
C GLY A 445 24.21 -3.24 20.30
N THR A 446 25.21 -4.03 19.93
CA THR A 446 25.97 -3.87 18.70
C THR A 446 25.85 -5.14 17.88
N ILE A 447 24.97 -5.16 16.89
CA ILE A 447 24.92 -6.27 15.94
C ILE A 447 25.99 -6.04 14.87
N THR A 448 26.87 -7.04 14.68
CA THR A 448 27.69 -7.12 13.47
C THR A 448 26.74 -7.34 12.30
N LEU A 449 26.90 -6.58 11.21
CA LEU A 449 26.04 -6.68 10.03
C LEU A 449 26.29 -8.01 9.29
N ASP A 450 25.79 -9.11 9.82
CA ASP A 450 25.66 -10.36 9.06
C ASP A 450 24.40 -10.25 8.18
N THR A 451 24.62 -9.85 6.93
CA THR A 451 23.59 -9.36 6.00
C THR A 451 22.51 -10.37 5.60
N GLU A 452 22.64 -11.63 6.02
CA GLU A 452 21.66 -12.68 5.75
C GLU A 452 20.46 -12.64 6.70
N SER A 453 20.62 -12.16 7.95
CA SER A 453 19.58 -12.25 8.99
C SER A 453 18.85 -10.94 9.31
N LEU A 454 19.40 -9.78 8.90
CA LEU A 454 18.80 -8.47 9.20
C LEU A 454 17.72 -8.05 8.20
N PRO A 455 16.67 -7.34 8.64
CA PRO A 455 15.74 -6.67 7.74
C PRO A 455 16.50 -5.82 6.71
N ARG A 456 16.08 -5.91 5.43
CA ARG A 456 16.82 -5.30 4.31
C ARG A 456 17.02 -3.78 4.45
N TYR A 457 16.18 -3.09 5.23
CA TYR A 457 16.36 -1.69 5.60
C TYR A 457 17.76 -1.41 6.18
N TYR A 458 18.31 -2.34 6.96
CA TYR A 458 19.62 -2.18 7.58
C TYR A 458 20.80 -2.44 6.64
N ARG A 459 20.58 -3.01 5.45
CA ARG A 459 21.63 -3.19 4.44
C ARG A 459 22.17 -1.86 3.92
N GLY A 460 21.37 -0.79 3.98
CA GLY A 460 21.83 0.57 3.64
C GLY A 460 22.94 1.08 4.56
N HIS A 461 23.03 0.59 5.80
CA HIS A 461 24.11 0.99 6.71
C HIS A 461 25.46 0.37 6.34
N ARG A 462 25.47 -0.86 5.79
CA ARG A 462 26.69 -1.46 5.22
C ARG A 462 27.20 -0.63 4.04
N TRP A 463 26.28 -0.12 3.23
CA TRP A 463 26.58 0.74 2.09
C TRP A 463 27.13 2.13 2.48
N LEU A 464 26.97 2.55 3.74
CA LEU A 464 27.60 3.75 4.29
C LEU A 464 28.93 3.45 5.01
N GLY A 465 29.47 2.24 4.87
CA GLY A 465 30.72 1.82 5.51
C GLY A 465 30.61 1.56 7.02
N HIS A 466 29.41 1.30 7.54
CA HIS A 466 29.26 0.86 8.93
C HIS A 466 29.42 -0.67 9.01
N ASP A 467 30.26 -1.16 9.93
CA ASP A 467 30.45 -2.61 10.19
C ASP A 467 29.50 -3.15 11.29
N THR A 468 28.92 -2.25 12.06
CA THR A 468 28.01 -2.54 13.17
C THR A 468 26.93 -1.47 13.27
N ILE A 469 25.73 -1.87 13.69
CA ILE A 469 24.65 -0.91 14.00
C ILE A 469 24.02 -1.22 15.36
N THR A 470 23.53 -0.18 16.01
CA THR A 470 22.60 -0.32 17.14
C THR A 470 21.19 -0.34 16.57
N LEU A 471 20.48 -1.45 16.77
CA LEU A 471 19.06 -1.51 16.42
C LEU A 471 18.28 -0.58 17.34
N PRO A 472 17.22 0.06 16.84
CA PRO A 472 16.34 0.82 17.68
C PRO A 472 15.41 -0.08 18.49
N ASP A 473 14.93 0.41 19.63
CA ASP A 473 13.97 -0.29 20.48
C ASP A 473 12.60 -0.31 19.80
N ASP A 474 12.26 -1.43 19.13
CA ASP A 474 11.11 -1.56 18.24
C ASP A 474 10.41 -2.92 18.45
N ASP A 475 9.22 -2.87 19.03
CA ASP A 475 8.44 -4.06 19.39
C ASP A 475 7.72 -4.69 18.21
N LEU A 476 7.62 -3.98 17.07
CA LEU A 476 6.82 -4.45 15.93
C LEU A 476 7.29 -5.82 15.46
N TYR A 477 8.59 -6.09 15.49
CA TYR A 477 9.10 -7.42 15.12
C TYR A 477 8.53 -8.54 16.01
N ALA A 478 8.47 -8.32 17.32
CA ALA A 478 7.92 -9.29 18.27
C ALA A 478 6.40 -9.45 18.06
N VAL A 479 5.69 -8.35 17.83
CA VAL A 479 4.25 -8.35 17.53
C VAL A 479 3.96 -9.17 16.26
N LEU A 480 4.70 -8.94 15.19
CA LEU A 480 4.55 -9.66 13.91
C LEU A 480 4.83 -11.16 14.06
N LYS A 481 5.85 -11.52 14.84
CA LYS A 481 6.14 -12.93 15.14
C LYS A 481 4.97 -13.58 15.88
N ASN A 482 4.41 -12.91 16.89
CA ASN A 482 3.29 -13.43 17.65
C ASN A 482 2.02 -13.60 16.80
N HIS A 483 1.73 -12.64 15.90
CA HIS A 483 0.62 -12.74 14.94
C HIS A 483 0.79 -13.97 14.03
N ARG A 484 1.98 -14.13 13.45
CA ARG A 484 2.32 -15.29 12.62
C ARG A 484 2.22 -16.61 13.37
N ASP A 485 2.74 -16.66 14.59
CA ASP A 485 2.69 -17.85 15.43
C ASP A 485 1.25 -18.19 15.85
N MET A 486 0.37 -17.20 16.01
CA MET A 486 -1.06 -17.43 16.26
C MET A 486 -1.72 -18.04 15.02
N ARG A 487 -1.47 -17.49 13.82
CA ARG A 487 -2.11 -17.96 12.59
C ARG A 487 -1.60 -19.29 12.07
N LYS A 488 -0.34 -19.64 12.36
CA LYS A 488 0.24 -20.94 11.99
C LYS A 488 -0.13 -22.09 12.94
N LYS A 489 -0.62 -21.80 14.14
CA LYS A 489 -1.09 -22.85 15.04
C LYS A 489 -2.41 -23.37 14.50
N GLU A 490 -2.46 -24.67 14.22
CA GLU A 490 -3.72 -25.35 13.92
C GLU A 490 -4.72 -25.04 15.06
N PRO A 491 -5.96 -24.67 14.74
CA PRO A 491 -6.97 -24.43 15.76
C PRO A 491 -7.12 -25.70 16.62
N ALA A 492 -7.04 -25.50 17.95
CA ALA A 492 -7.07 -26.56 18.95
C ALA A 492 -8.42 -27.26 19.09
#